data_AF-A0A2N6DA92-F1
#
_entry.id   AF-A0A2N6DA92-F1
#
_cell.length_a   1.000
_cell.length_b   1.000
_cell.length_c   1.000
_cell.angle_alpha   90.00
_cell.angle_beta   90.00
_cell.angle_gamma   90.00
#
_symmetry.space_group_name_H-M   'P 1'
#
loop_
_entity.id
_entity.type
_entity.pdbx_description
1 polymer ?
#
loop_
_entity_poly.entity_id
_entity_poly.type
_entity_poly.pdbx_seq_one_letter_code
_entity_poly.pdbx_strand_id
1 'polypeptide(L)'
;MKVILHAGYYVKDYENGKKTSVNGDYLQDSAVQAWIAEGNTPDVYQEPEPTYIELRQAEYPSLAEQLDMQYWDSVNGTTVWADTIQSIKDKYPKPMDI
;
A
#
# COMPACT_ATOMS: atom_id res chain seq x y z
N MET A 1 -0.44 -3.93 19.83
CA MET A 1 -1.28 -2.76 19.52
C MET A 1 -1.41 -2.71 18.01
N LYS A 2 -2.56 -3.12 17.46
CA LYS A 2 -2.81 -3.13 16.01
C LYS A 2 -3.81 -2.02 15.75
N VAL A 3 -3.32 -0.85 15.34
CA VAL A 3 -4.18 0.28 14.96
C VAL A 3 -4.62 0.00 13.54
N ILE A 4 -5.84 -0.54 13.39
CA ILE A 4 -6.53 -0.62 12.10
C ILE A 4 -7.37 0.65 12.03
N LEU A 5 -6.89 1.63 11.29
CA LEU A 5 -7.61 2.86 10.91
C LEU A 5 -7.09 3.20 9.51
N HIS A 6 -7.85 3.48 8.45
CA HIS A 6 -9.21 3.98 8.32
C HIS A 6 -9.79 3.49 6.97
N ALA A 7 -11.04 3.02 6.94
CA ALA A 7 -11.79 2.99 5.69
C ALA A 7 -12.20 4.44 5.35
N GLY A 8 -11.71 4.98 4.24
CA GLY A 8 -12.12 6.29 3.72
C GLY A 8 -13.43 6.18 2.95
N TYR A 9 -14.36 7.13 3.16
CA TYR A 9 -15.62 7.19 2.41
C TYR A 9 -15.50 8.29 1.35
N TYR A 10 -15.86 8.02 0.10
CA TYR A 10 -15.80 9.02 -0.97
C TYR A 10 -17.21 9.53 -1.30
N VAL A 11 -17.38 10.84 -1.40
CA VAL A 11 -18.58 11.46 -1.98
C VAL A 11 -18.24 11.85 -3.42
N LYS A 12 -19.03 11.38 -4.40
CA LYS A 12 -18.88 11.82 -5.80
C LYS A 12 -19.53 13.20 -5.95
N ASP A 13 -18.74 14.25 -6.12
CA ASP A 13 -19.25 15.52 -6.65
C ASP A 13 -19.55 15.36 -8.14
N TYR A 14 -20.83 15.21 -8.48
CA TYR A 14 -21.29 15.08 -9.86
C TYR A 14 -21.25 16.40 -10.66
N GLU A 15 -21.07 17.54 -10.01
CA GLU A 15 -21.12 18.86 -10.69
C GLU A 15 -19.84 19.19 -11.49
N ASN A 16 -18.67 18.64 -11.12
CA ASN A 16 -17.39 19.07 -11.70
C ASN A 16 -16.50 17.93 -12.20
N GLY A 17 -16.97 16.67 -12.20
CA GLY A 17 -16.21 15.51 -12.66
C GLY A 17 -14.90 15.23 -11.89
N LYS A 18 -14.67 15.95 -10.79
CA LYS A 18 -13.45 15.89 -9.98
C LYS A 18 -13.74 15.05 -8.74
N LYS A 19 -13.13 13.86 -8.68
CA LYS A 19 -13.17 13.00 -7.49
C LYS A 19 -12.37 13.70 -6.38
N THR A 20 -13.02 14.07 -5.28
CA THR A 20 -12.34 14.57 -4.08
C THR A 20 -12.25 13.42 -3.07
N SER A 21 -11.05 13.18 -2.54
CA SER A 21 -10.84 12.23 -1.45
C SER A 21 -11.30 12.89 -0.16
N VAL A 22 -12.19 12.23 0.58
CA VAL A 22 -12.58 12.65 1.93
C VAL A 22 -12.06 11.60 2.91
N ASN A 23 -11.00 11.94 3.63
CA ASN A 23 -10.54 11.13 4.75
C ASN A 23 -11.65 11.05 5.82
N GLY A 24 -11.73 9.94 6.56
CA GLY A 24 -12.85 9.59 7.46
C GLY A 24 -13.24 10.61 8.53
N ASP A 25 -12.47 11.68 8.72
CA ASP A 25 -12.77 12.81 9.60
C ASP A 25 -13.94 13.69 9.12
N TYR A 26 -14.30 13.62 7.83
CA TYR A 26 -15.40 14.43 7.24
C TYR A 26 -16.79 13.79 7.36
N LEU A 27 -16.93 12.62 7.99
CA LEU A 27 -18.24 12.01 8.25
C LEU A 27 -19.12 12.83 9.22
N GLN A 28 -18.56 13.85 9.87
CA GLN A 28 -19.30 14.79 10.72
C GLN A 28 -19.84 16.02 9.95
N ASP A 29 -19.52 16.14 8.65
CA ASP A 29 -20.05 17.22 7.82
C ASP A 29 -21.56 17.02 7.61
N SER A 30 -22.33 18.05 7.95
CA SER A 30 -23.80 18.03 7.86
C SER A 30 -24.30 17.84 6.44
N ALA A 31 -23.54 18.25 5.42
CA ALA A 31 -23.88 18.03 4.02
C ALA A 31 -23.79 16.55 3.62
N VAL A 32 -22.77 15.84 4.12
CA VAL A 32 -22.60 14.39 3.87
C VAL A 32 -23.70 13.59 4.55
N GLN A 33 -24.09 13.98 5.77
CA GLN A 33 -25.19 13.35 6.50
C GLN A 33 -26.55 13.58 5.82
N ALA A 34 -26.80 14.78 5.29
CA ALA A 34 -28.01 15.08 4.53
C ALA A 34 -28.08 14.23 3.24
N TRP A 35 -26.97 14.12 2.52
CA TRP A 35 -26.88 13.30 1.31
C TRP A 35 -27.14 11.80 1.58
N ILE A 36 -26.64 11.27 2.71
CA ILE A 36 -26.95 9.92 3.18
C ILE A 36 -28.43 9.78 3.58
N ALA A 37 -29.00 10.79 4.25
CA ALA A 37 -30.41 10.79 4.67
C ALA A 37 -31.39 10.83 3.48
N GLU A 38 -30.97 11.35 2.33
CA GLU A 38 -31.70 11.31 1.05
C GLU A 38 -31.67 9.92 0.39
N GLY A 39 -31.02 8.93 1.00
CA GLY A 39 -30.96 7.55 0.52
C GLY A 39 -29.76 7.24 -0.36
N ASN A 40 -28.79 8.15 -0.47
CA ASN A 40 -27.55 7.90 -1.21
C ASN A 40 -26.55 7.13 -0.34
N THR A 41 -25.83 6.20 -0.96
CA THR A 41 -24.75 5.45 -0.30
C THR A 41 -23.41 5.95 -0.81
N PRO A 42 -22.52 6.47 0.07
CA PRO A 42 -21.14 6.78 -0.30
C PRO A 42 -20.45 5.52 -0.83
N ASP A 43 -19.64 5.71 -1.88
CA ASP A 43 -18.79 4.64 -2.38
C ASP A 43 -17.63 4.45 -1.38
N VAL A 44 -17.54 3.26 -0.80
CA VAL A 44 -16.49 2.92 0.14
C VAL A 44 -15.25 2.59 -0.69
N TYR A 45 -14.36 3.57 -0.83
CA TYR A 45 -13.06 3.28 -1.41
C TYR A 45 -12.24 2.51 -0.39
N GLN A 46 -11.88 1.30 -0.77
CA GLN A 46 -10.82 0.56 -0.11
C GLN A 46 -9.56 0.88 -0.91
N GLU A 47 -8.58 1.51 -0.25
CA GLU A 47 -7.25 1.60 -0.85
C GLU A 47 -6.79 0.17 -1.17
N PRO A 48 -6.38 -0.11 -2.42
CA PRO A 48 -5.97 -1.47 -2.76
C PRO A 48 -4.79 -1.85 -1.85
N GLU A 49 -4.85 -3.07 -1.31
CA GLU A 49 -3.71 -3.63 -0.59
C GLU A 49 -2.47 -3.62 -1.50
N PRO A 50 -1.29 -3.26 -0.98
CA PRO A 50 -0.08 -3.20 -1.77
C PRO A 50 0.26 -4.59 -2.35
N THR A 51 0.65 -4.60 -3.61
CA THR A 51 1.10 -5.79 -4.32
C THR A 51 2.41 -6.33 -3.73
N TYR A 52 2.71 -7.61 -3.98
CA TYR A 52 4.01 -8.17 -3.59
C TYR A 52 5.20 -7.39 -4.22
N ILE A 53 4.99 -6.74 -5.37
CA ILE A 53 6.02 -5.93 -6.02
C ILE A 53 6.32 -4.69 -5.19
N GLU A 54 5.28 -3.96 -4.80
CA GLU A 54 5.40 -2.74 -3.99
C GLU A 54 6.02 -3.07 -2.62
N LEU A 55 5.58 -4.15 -1.99
CA LEU A 55 6.12 -4.60 -0.71
C LEU A 55 7.61 -4.96 -0.79
N ARG A 56 8.03 -5.67 -1.83
CA ARG A 56 9.47 -5.99 -2.03
C ARG A 56 10.29 -4.75 -2.35
N GLN A 57 9.78 -3.87 -3.21
CA GLN A 57 10.46 -2.62 -3.56
C GLN A 57 10.69 -1.73 -2.34
N ALA A 58 9.73 -1.69 -1.42
CA ALA A 58 9.85 -0.95 -0.17
C ALA A 58 10.89 -1.52 0.80
N GLU A 59 11.19 -2.82 0.73
CA GLU A 59 12.16 -3.47 1.63
C GLU A 59 13.53 -3.75 1.01
N TYR A 60 13.67 -3.70 -0.31
CA TYR A 60 14.98 -3.87 -0.91
C TYR A 60 15.95 -2.78 -0.42
N PRO A 61 17.19 -3.15 -0.05
CA PRO A 61 18.25 -2.17 0.15
C PRO A 61 18.44 -1.34 -1.11
N SER A 62 19.09 -0.19 -0.97
CA SER A 62 19.41 0.63 -2.14
C SER A 62 20.25 -0.15 -3.16
N LEU A 63 20.20 0.25 -4.43
CA LEU A 63 21.00 -0.42 -5.47
C LEU A 63 22.50 -0.36 -5.16
N ALA A 64 22.98 0.73 -4.54
CA ALA A 64 24.37 0.88 -4.13
C ALA A 64 24.76 -0.18 -3.07
N GLU A 65 23.95 -0.35 -2.03
CA GLU A 65 24.18 -1.38 -1.01
C GLU A 65 24.10 -2.78 -1.61
N GLN A 66 23.15 -3.02 -2.51
CA GLN A 66 23.04 -4.32 -3.19
C GLN A 66 24.28 -4.65 -4.01
N LEU A 67 24.86 -3.68 -4.71
CA LEU A 67 26.08 -3.88 -5.50
C LEU A 67 27.30 -4.10 -4.58
N ASP A 68 27.40 -3.35 -3.48
CA ASP A 68 28.48 -3.51 -2.50
C ASP A 68 28.43 -4.88 -1.82
N MET A 69 27.25 -5.33 -1.40
CA MET A 69 27.06 -6.68 -0.84
C MET A 69 27.45 -7.78 -1.84
N GLN A 70 27.06 -7.67 -3.12
CA GLN A 70 27.44 -8.64 -4.14
C GLN A 70 28.96 -8.69 -4.36
N TYR A 71 29.62 -7.53 -4.33
CA TYR A 71 31.08 -7.46 -4.42
C TYR A 71 31.73 -8.17 -3.22
N TRP A 72 31.30 -7.86 -2.00
CA TRP A 72 31.85 -8.50 -0.80
C TRP A 72 31.54 -9.99 -0.69
N ASP A 73 30.37 -10.43 -1.16
CA ASP A 73 30.03 -11.86 -1.27
C ASP A 73 31.02 -12.59 -2.17
N SER A 74 31.39 -12.00 -3.31
CA SER A 74 32.41 -12.54 -4.22
C SER A 74 33.80 -12.58 -3.58
N VAL A 75 34.20 -11.52 -2.88
CA VAL A 75 35.53 -11.41 -2.24
C VAL A 75 35.68 -12.36 -1.05
N ASN A 76 34.62 -12.52 -0.26
CA ASN A 76 34.67 -13.23 1.03
C ASN A 76 34.08 -14.64 0.96
N GLY A 77 33.46 -15.03 -0.16
CA GLY A 77 32.76 -16.32 -0.27
C GLY A 77 31.51 -16.38 0.62
N THR A 78 30.82 -15.25 0.80
CA THR A 78 29.58 -15.14 1.58
C THR A 78 28.35 -15.05 0.66
N THR A 79 27.16 -15.07 1.25
CA THR A 79 25.86 -15.05 0.54
C THR A 79 24.92 -13.96 1.06
N VAL A 80 25.44 -12.92 1.69
CA VAL A 80 24.65 -11.89 2.38
C VAL A 80 23.63 -11.25 1.45
N TRP A 81 24.00 -10.90 0.22
CA TRP A 81 23.07 -10.35 -0.76
C TRP A 81 21.99 -11.35 -1.13
N ALA A 82 22.38 -12.59 -1.45
CA ALA A 82 21.44 -13.63 -1.86
C ALA A 82 20.44 -13.96 -0.75
N ASP A 83 20.90 -14.09 0.49
CA ASP A 83 20.09 -14.39 1.67
C ASP A 83 19.13 -13.24 1.99
N THR A 84 19.61 -11.99 1.86
CA THR A 84 18.77 -10.79 2.05
C THR A 84 17.63 -10.78 1.04
N ILE A 85 17.93 -10.95 -0.24
CA ILE A 85 16.92 -10.97 -1.32
C ILE A 85 15.94 -12.13 -1.14
N GLN A 86 16.43 -13.32 -0.74
CA GLN A 86 15.59 -14.47 -0.50
C GLN A 86 14.63 -14.22 0.67
N SER A 87 15.11 -13.68 1.79
CA SER A 87 14.25 -13.37 2.94
C SER A 87 13.09 -12.42 2.60
N ILE A 88 13.35 -11.40 1.76
CA ILE A 88 12.32 -10.45 1.30
C ILE A 88 11.30 -11.15 0.40
N LYS A 89 11.76 -12.06 -0.47
CA LYS A 89 10.87 -12.83 -1.36
C LYS A 89 10.03 -13.85 -0.60
N ASP A 90 10.57 -14.45 0.45
CA ASP A 90 9.87 -15.38 1.32
C ASP A 90 8.82 -14.65 2.18
N LYS A 91 9.14 -13.45 2.65
CA LYS A 91 8.20 -12.57 3.36
C LYS A 91 7.03 -12.12 2.48
N TYR A 92 7.29 -11.87 1.20
CA TYR A 92 6.29 -11.42 0.22
C TYR A 92 6.27 -12.34 -0.99
N PRO A 93 5.72 -13.56 -0.89
CA PRO A 93 5.74 -14.53 -1.98
C PRO A 93 4.94 -14.02 -3.18
N LYS A 94 5.30 -14.53 -4.37
CA LYS A 94 4.45 -14.29 -5.54
C LYS A 94 3.13 -15.05 -5.33
N PRO A 95 1.97 -14.46 -5.66
CA PRO A 95 0.75 -15.23 -5.75
C PRO A 95 0.98 -16.37 -6.75
N MET A 96 0.53 -17.58 -6.39
CA MET A 96 0.54 -18.71 -7.31
C MET A 96 -0.57 -18.46 -8.34
N ASP A 97 -0.26 -18.55 -9.62
CA ASP A 97 -1.28 -18.63 -10.66
C ASP A 97 -1.95 -20.01 -10.51
N ILE A 98 -3.16 -20.06 -9.94
CA ILE A 98 -3.99 -21.27 -9.79
C ILE A 98 -5.05 -21.28 -10.88
#